data_AF-A0A2N3Y471-F1
#
_entry.id   AF-A0A2N3Y471-F1
#
_cell.length_a   1.000
_cell.length_b   1.000
_cell.length_c   1.000
_cell.angle_alpha   90.00
_cell.angle_beta   90.00
_cell.angle_gamma   90.00
#
_symmetry.space_group_name_H-M   'P 1'
#
loop_
_entity.id
_entity.type
_entity.pdbx_description
1 polymer ?
#
loop_
_entity_poly.entity_id
_entity_poly.type
_entity_poly.pdbx_seq_one_letter_code
_entity_poly.pdbx_strand_id
1 'polypeptide(L)'
;MTSAPSPGADRAEVEAARLVLERMGVSPQDLLGTTSPRPAAPTFADYIPQVAAAVSEGTRRVYSSYWNRIVDQWGHRRLDEPTSSEIWLSRPGARCRDCSRSVSPGRSPNPPCRSLGNGLSTVSVVRRGQA
;
A
#
# COMPACT_ATOMS: atom_id res chain seq x y z
N MET A 1 -11.74 14.26 -6.22
CA MET A 1 -10.98 15.40 -5.65
C MET A 1 -9.55 15.27 -6.15
N THR A 2 -9.13 16.18 -7.01
CA THR A 2 -7.88 16.14 -7.78
C THR A 2 -6.78 16.84 -7.00
N SER A 3 -5.68 16.14 -6.71
CA SER A 3 -4.43 16.77 -6.28
C SER A 3 -3.62 17.09 -7.53
N ALA A 4 -3.41 18.39 -7.78
CA ALA A 4 -2.58 18.93 -8.85
C ALA A 4 -1.08 18.74 -8.51
N PRO A 5 -0.18 18.73 -9.51
CA PRO A 5 1.25 18.53 -9.29
C PRO A 5 1.84 19.71 -8.52
N SER A 6 2.60 19.44 -7.45
CA SER A 6 3.33 20.49 -6.73
C SER A 6 4.37 21.13 -7.67
N PRO A 7 4.25 22.43 -8.01
CA PRO A 7 5.40 23.18 -8.50
C PRO A 7 6.46 23.11 -7.40
N GLY A 8 7.74 23.04 -7.76
CA GLY A 8 8.81 23.13 -6.76
C GLY A 8 8.51 24.31 -5.83
N ALA A 9 8.40 24.04 -4.53
CA ALA A 9 7.78 24.94 -3.55
C ALA A 9 8.19 26.40 -3.81
N ASP A 10 7.20 27.28 -3.89
CA ASP A 10 7.46 28.70 -4.13
C ASP A 10 8.42 29.20 -3.04
N ARG A 11 9.34 30.12 -3.37
CA ARG A 11 10.37 30.57 -2.41
C ARG A 11 9.75 31.13 -1.13
N ALA A 12 8.57 31.75 -1.25
CA ALA A 12 7.77 32.19 -0.12
C ALA A 12 7.28 31.03 0.76
N GLU A 13 6.87 29.90 0.17
CA GLU A 13 6.47 28.70 0.90
C GLU A 13 7.66 28.07 1.64
N VAL A 14 8.84 28.06 1.03
CA VAL A 14 10.07 27.56 1.66
C VAL A 14 10.47 28.41 2.87
N GLU A 15 10.40 29.75 2.76
CA GLU A 15 10.68 30.65 3.91
C GLU A 15 9.60 30.52 5.01
N ALA A 16 8.33 30.38 4.63
CA ALA A 16 7.25 30.14 5.58
C ALA A 16 7.47 28.83 6.36
N ALA A 17 7.85 27.75 5.67
CA ALA A 17 8.22 26.49 6.31
C ALA A 17 9.42 26.67 7.26
N ARG A 18 10.43 27.45 6.86
CA ARG A 18 11.62 27.73 7.68
C ARG A 18 11.26 28.45 8.99
N LEU A 19 10.38 29.45 8.93
CA LEU A 19 9.89 30.17 10.12
C LEU A 19 9.11 29.26 11.07
N VAL A 20 8.31 28.34 10.54
CA VAL A 20 7.56 27.37 11.35
C VAL A 20 8.52 26.40 12.07
N LEU A 21 9.54 25.90 11.37
CA LEU A 21 10.56 25.02 11.95
C LEU A 21 11.39 25.73 13.03
N GLU A 22 11.82 26.97 12.78
CA GLU A 22 12.52 27.80 13.77
C GLU A 22 11.66 28.03 15.03
N ARG A 23 10.36 28.29 14.87
CA ARG A 23 9.43 28.44 16.00
C ARG A 23 9.30 27.16 16.84
N MET A 24 9.43 25.98 16.22
CA MET A 24 9.38 24.69 16.91
C MET A 24 10.74 24.29 17.51
N GLY A 25 11.81 25.04 17.25
CA GLY A 25 13.18 24.68 17.64
C GLY A 25 13.73 23.46 16.91
N VAL A 26 13.20 23.16 15.71
CA VAL A 26 13.61 22.01 14.87
C VAL A 26 14.43 22.54 13.70
N SER A 27 15.65 22.04 13.52
CA SER A 27 16.45 22.41 12.35
C SER A 27 16.01 21.61 11.11
N PRO A 28 16.15 22.15 9.89
CA PRO A 28 15.89 21.39 8.67
C PRO A 28 16.70 20.09 8.57
N GLN A 29 17.89 20.06 9.16
CA GLN A 29 18.77 18.89 9.20
C GLN A 29 18.20 17.78 10.09
N ASP A 30 17.45 18.13 11.14
CA ASP A 30 16.77 17.16 12.00
C ASP A 30 15.67 16.40 11.23
N LEU A 31 15.03 17.05 10.26
CA LEU A 31 14.07 16.40 9.36
C LEU A 31 14.74 15.37 8.44
N LEU A 32 15.97 15.66 8.01
CA LEU A 32 16.76 14.73 7.20
C LEU A 32 17.23 13.53 8.03
N GLY A 33 17.61 13.75 9.29
CA GLY A 33 18.03 12.69 10.22
C GLY A 33 16.89 11.79 10.71
N THR A 34 15.66 12.33 10.80
CA THR A 34 14.45 11.55 11.10
C THR A 34 13.96 10.73 9.92
N THR A 35 14.37 11.08 8.70
CA THR A 35 14.11 10.29 7.48
C THR A 35 15.16 9.18 7.34
N SER A 36 15.33 8.37 8.38
CA SER A 36 15.95 7.06 8.18
C SER A 36 15.04 6.30 7.20
N PRO A 37 15.58 5.69 6.12
CA PRO A 37 14.79 4.81 5.28
C PRO A 37 14.14 3.79 6.20
N ARG A 38 12.81 3.82 6.31
CA ARG A 38 12.10 2.81 7.09
C ARG A 38 12.50 1.47 6.47
N PRO A 39 13.03 0.52 7.26
CA PRO A 39 13.35 -0.79 6.72
C PRO A 39 12.11 -1.33 6.02
N ALA A 40 12.33 -2.01 4.90
CA ALA A 40 11.25 -2.63 4.15
C ALA A 40 10.31 -3.38 5.10
N ALA A 41 9.02 -3.10 5.01
CA ALA A 41 8.00 -3.79 5.80
C ALA A 41 8.18 -5.32 5.62
N PRO A 42 8.13 -6.10 6.71
CA PRO A 42 8.29 -7.54 6.63
C PRO A 42 7.19 -8.18 5.79
N THR A 43 7.38 -9.42 5.39
CA THR A 43 6.32 -10.18 4.74
C THR A 43 5.31 -10.71 5.75
N PHE A 44 4.13 -11.14 5.29
CA PHE A 44 3.17 -11.82 6.15
C PHE A 44 3.75 -13.10 6.75
N ALA A 45 4.58 -13.84 6.00
CA ALA A 45 5.23 -15.06 6.48
C ALA A 45 6.23 -14.79 7.61
N ASP A 46 6.91 -13.64 7.60
CA ASP A 46 7.86 -13.26 8.65
C ASP A 46 7.16 -12.69 9.89
N TYR A 47 6.07 -11.94 9.69
CA TYR A 47 5.42 -11.18 10.75
C TYR A 47 4.41 -12.00 11.56
N ILE A 48 3.61 -12.84 10.91
CA ILE A 48 2.55 -13.62 11.58
C ILE A 48 3.10 -14.54 12.69
N PRO A 49 4.24 -15.25 12.52
CA PRO A 49 4.81 -16.05 13.60
C PRO A 49 5.17 -15.22 14.84
N GLN A 50 5.63 -13.98 14.66
CA GLN A 50 5.96 -13.06 15.77
C GLN A 50 4.70 -12.65 16.53
N VAL A 51 3.63 -12.28 15.81
CA VAL A 51 2.33 -11.97 16.42
C VAL A 51 1.77 -13.19 17.16
N ALA A 52 1.87 -14.38 16.55
CA ALA A 52 1.39 -15.61 17.16
C ALA A 52 2.14 -15.99 18.44
N ALA A 53 3.43 -15.62 18.56
CA ALA A 53 4.23 -15.80 19.77
C ALA A 53 3.91 -14.77 20.86
N ALA A 54 3.47 -13.56 20.49
CA ALA A 54 3.18 -12.48 21.43
C ALA A 54 1.79 -12.58 22.10
N VAL A 55 0.84 -13.32 21.51
CA VAL A 55 -0.51 -13.49 22.07
C VAL A 55 -0.62 -14.69 23.01
N SER A 56 -1.68 -14.71 23.83
CA SER A 56 -2.01 -15.88 24.65
C SER A 56 -2.28 -17.13 23.81
N GLU A 57 -2.09 -18.31 24.40
CA GLU A 57 -2.40 -19.58 23.74
C GLU A 57 -3.87 -19.67 23.31
N GLY A 58 -4.81 -19.17 24.12
CA GLY A 58 -6.23 -19.14 23.80
C GLY A 58 -6.52 -18.29 22.55
N THR A 59 -5.93 -17.08 22.48
CA THR A 59 -6.03 -16.21 21.29
C THR A 59 -5.40 -16.88 20.08
N ARG A 60 -4.21 -17.47 20.23
CA ARG A 60 -3.51 -18.16 19.15
C ARG A 60 -4.36 -19.30 18.58
N ARG A 61 -4.97 -20.12 19.44
CA ARG A 61 -5.84 -21.23 19.02
C ARG A 61 -7.01 -20.72 18.19
N VAL A 62 -7.71 -19.68 18.66
CA VAL A 62 -8.87 -19.10 17.95
C VAL A 62 -8.45 -18.47 16.61
N TYR A 63 -7.36 -17.70 16.59
CA TYR A 63 -6.97 -16.90 15.43
C TYR A 63 -6.11 -17.65 14.40
N SER A 64 -5.54 -18.80 14.76
CA SER A 64 -4.62 -19.56 13.91
C SER A 64 -5.19 -19.87 12.52
N SER A 65 -6.48 -20.20 12.43
CA SER A 65 -7.13 -20.46 11.14
C SER A 65 -7.15 -19.24 10.20
N TYR A 66 -7.33 -18.03 10.74
CA TYR A 66 -7.31 -16.80 9.95
C TYR A 66 -5.90 -16.45 9.51
N TRP A 67 -4.92 -16.58 10.42
CA TRP A 67 -3.52 -16.33 10.10
C TRP A 67 -2.99 -17.29 9.04
N ASN A 68 -3.33 -18.58 9.11
CA ASN A 68 -2.93 -19.56 8.10
C ASN A 68 -3.46 -19.21 6.71
N ARG A 69 -4.71 -18.70 6.60
CA ARG A 69 -5.26 -18.23 5.32
C ARG A 69 -4.51 -17.03 4.76
N ILE A 70 -4.12 -16.10 5.64
CA ILE A 70 -3.34 -14.93 5.23
C ILE A 70 -1.95 -15.35 4.74
N VAL A 71 -1.28 -16.27 5.45
CA VAL A 71 0.04 -16.80 5.03
C VAL A 71 -0.07 -17.56 3.71
N ASP A 72 -1.09 -18.41 3.55
CA ASP A 72 -1.31 -19.16 2.30
C ASP A 72 -1.53 -18.22 1.10
N GLN A 73 -2.34 -17.18 1.27
CA GLN A 73 -2.67 -16.27 0.18
C GLN A 73 -1.59 -15.19 -0.08
N TRP A 74 -1.00 -14.63 0.97
CA TRP A 74 -0.14 -13.44 0.92
C TRP A 74 1.20 -13.59 1.63
N GLY A 75 1.62 -14.79 2.01
CA GLY A 75 2.85 -15.01 2.77
C GLY A 75 4.08 -14.32 2.20
N HIS A 76 4.21 -14.28 0.87
CA HIS A 76 5.32 -13.64 0.15
C HIS A 76 5.19 -12.11 -0.01
N ARG A 77 4.01 -11.54 0.22
CA ARG A 77 3.77 -10.10 0.09
C ARG A 77 4.21 -9.36 1.34
N ARG A 78 4.66 -8.13 1.16
CA ARG A 78 4.97 -7.24 2.29
C ARG A 78 3.69 -6.71 2.93
N LEU A 79 3.75 -6.37 4.22
CA LEU A 79 2.58 -5.86 4.95
C LEU A 79 1.98 -4.58 4.35
N ASP A 80 2.77 -3.79 3.62
CA ASP A 80 2.40 -2.51 3.00
C ASP A 80 1.91 -2.63 1.55
N GLU A 81 1.94 -3.83 0.96
CA GLU A 81 1.55 -4.05 -0.44
C GLU A 81 0.04 -4.29 -0.66
N PRO A 82 -0.71 -4.99 0.22
CA PRO A 82 -2.14 -5.22 0.00
C PRO A 82 -2.94 -3.93 0.03
N THR A 83 -3.70 -3.71 -1.05
CA THR A 83 -4.70 -2.64 -1.09
C THR A 83 -5.91 -3.01 -0.24
N SER A 84 -6.60 -2.01 0.31
CA SER A 84 -7.81 -2.23 1.11
C SER A 84 -8.88 -3.04 0.36
N SER A 85 -8.96 -2.90 -0.96
CA SER A 85 -9.88 -3.65 -1.81
C SER A 85 -9.52 -5.13 -1.91
N GLU A 86 -8.23 -5.47 -2.04
CA GLU A 86 -7.77 -6.86 -2.00
C GLU A 86 -8.05 -7.51 -0.64
N ILE A 87 -7.94 -6.74 0.44
CA ILE A 87 -8.28 -7.18 1.79
C ILE A 87 -9.77 -7.46 1.94
N TRP A 88 -10.62 -6.60 1.38
CA TRP A 88 -12.05 -6.85 1.38
C TRP A 88 -12.40 -8.11 0.59
N LEU A 89 -11.76 -8.29 -0.57
CA LEU A 89 -12.02 -9.41 -1.46
C LEU A 89 -11.56 -10.75 -0.91
N SER A 90 -10.53 -10.83 -0.05
CA SER A 90 -10.09 -12.11 0.52
C SER A 90 -11.10 -12.74 1.48
N ARG A 91 -12.14 -12.00 1.88
CA ARG A 91 -13.19 -12.51 2.77
C ARG A 91 -14.07 -13.56 2.07
N PRO A 92 -14.42 -14.65 2.75
CA PRO A 92 -15.38 -15.62 2.21
C PRO A 92 -16.69 -14.93 1.80
N GLY A 93 -17.14 -15.20 0.57
CA GLY A 93 -18.38 -14.65 0.02
C GLY A 93 -18.30 -13.21 -0.51
N ALA A 94 -17.15 -12.54 -0.40
CA ALA A 94 -16.93 -11.26 -1.07
C ALA A 94 -16.98 -11.45 -2.60
N ARG A 95 -17.67 -10.54 -3.30
CA ARG A 95 -17.73 -10.51 -4.76
C ARG A 95 -17.45 -9.10 -5.24
N CYS A 96 -16.55 -8.95 -6.21
CA CYS A 96 -16.35 -7.66 -6.86
C CYS A 96 -17.58 -7.31 -7.70
N ARG A 97 -18.13 -6.12 -7.47
CA ARG A 97 -19.30 -5.60 -8.20
C ARG A 97 -18.98 -5.29 -9.67
N ASP A 98 -17.71 -5.01 -9.97
CA ASP A 98 -17.22 -4.65 -11.31
C ASP A 98 -16.78 -5.85 -12.15
N CYS A 99 -16.61 -7.05 -11.56
CA CYS A 99 -16.19 -8.26 -12.28
C CYS A 99 -17.35 -9.06 -12.85
N SER A 100 -18.37 -8.41 -13.41
CA SER A 100 -19.55 -9.05 -14.03
C SER A 100 -19.26 -9.81 -15.33
N ARG A 101 -18.00 -10.06 -15.70
CA ARG A 101 -17.66 -10.83 -16.90
C ARG A 101 -17.48 -12.31 -16.56
N SER A 102 -18.07 -13.15 -17.40
CA SER A 102 -18.06 -14.61 -17.32
C SER A 102 -16.65 -15.16 -17.09
N VAL A 103 -16.45 -15.87 -15.97
CA VAL A 103 -15.25 -16.67 -15.71
C VAL A 103 -15.48 -18.09 -16.23
N SER A 104 -14.53 -18.62 -17.00
CA SER A 104 -14.54 -20.01 -17.48
C SER A 104 -14.57 -21.01 -16.30
N PRO A 105 -15.23 -22.18 -16.45
CA PRO A 105 -15.32 -23.15 -15.35
C PRO A 105 -13.95 -23.77 -15.11
N GLY A 106 -13.37 -23.57 -13.92
CA GLY A 106 -12.15 -24.29 -13.52
C GLY A 106 -11.14 -23.53 -12.64
N ARG A 107 -11.44 -22.33 -12.11
CA ARG A 107 -10.54 -21.67 -11.14
C ARG A 107 -11.20 -21.41 -9.80
N SER A 108 -10.35 -21.54 -8.77
CA SER A 108 -10.50 -21.27 -7.34
C SER A 108 -11.59 -20.25 -6.97
N PRO A 109 -12.29 -20.39 -5.81
CA PRO A 109 -13.51 -19.65 -5.49
C PRO A 109 -13.40 -18.13 -5.45
N ASN A 110 -12.19 -17.57 -5.60
CA ASN A 110 -11.95 -16.15 -5.53
C ASN A 110 -10.70 -15.78 -6.37
N PRO A 111 -10.83 -15.60 -7.70
CA PRO A 111 -9.72 -15.09 -8.49
C PRO A 111 -9.35 -13.68 -7.99
N PRO A 112 -8.06 -13.31 -7.95
CA PRO A 112 -7.68 -11.93 -7.66
C PRO A 112 -8.40 -11.05 -8.67
N CYS A 113 -9.18 -10.09 -8.17
CA CYS A 113 -9.79 -9.11 -9.04
C CYS A 113 -8.64 -8.39 -9.73
N ARG A 114 -8.51 -8.58 -11.04
CA ARG A 114 -7.78 -7.63 -11.87
C ARG A 114 -8.61 -6.37 -11.82
N SER A 115 -8.36 -5.52 -10.82
CA SER A 115 -8.67 -4.11 -10.96
C SER A 115 -8.06 -3.71 -12.30
N LEU A 116 -8.90 -3.49 -13.30
CA LEU A 116 -8.49 -2.79 -14.50
C LEU A 116 -7.84 -1.52 -13.98
N GLY A 117 -6.50 -1.45 -14.07
CA GLY A 117 -5.77 -0.24 -13.78
C GLY A 117 -6.48 0.85 -14.55
N ASN A 118 -7.05 1.79 -13.81
CA ASN A 118 -7.62 3.03 -14.29
C ASN A 118 -6.65 3.55 -15.37
N GLY A 119 -7.13 3.54 -16.61
CA GLY A 119 -6.32 3.58 -17.83
C GLY A 119 -5.48 4.84 -17.98
N LEU A 120 -4.32 4.84 -17.33
CA LEU A 120 -3.25 5.81 -17.52
C LEU A 120 -2.04 5.04 -18.05
N SER A 121 -2.10 4.65 -19.33
CA SER A 121 -0.92 4.14 -20.04
C SER A 121 -0.90 4.62 -21.49
N THR A 122 0.22 5.27 -21.81
CA THR A 122 0.67 5.77 -23.13
C THR A 122 -0.02 7.02 -23.67
N VAL A 123 0.31 8.20 -23.13
CA VAL A 123 0.30 9.42 -23.96
C VAL A 123 1.63 9.48 -24.71
N SER A 124 1.53 9.37 -26.02
CA SER A 124 2.62 9.50 -26.98
C SER A 124 3.46 10.77 -26.72
N VAL A 125 4.77 10.62 -26.63
CA VAL A 125 5.71 11.74 -26.76
C VAL A 125 5.54 12.34 -28.16
N VAL A 126 4.88 13.50 -28.23
CA VAL A 126 4.92 14.36 -29.42
C VAL A 126 6.31 15.00 -29.47
N ARG A 127 7.15 14.49 -30.37
CA ARG A 127 8.39 15.14 -30.81
C ARG A 127 8.01 16.38 -31.63
N ARG A 128 8.23 17.59 -31.10
CA ARG A 128 8.36 18.80 -31.94
C ARG A 128 9.83 19.17 -32.03
N GLY A 129 10.42 18.91 -33.18
CA GLY A 129 11.57 19.66 -33.65
C GLY A 129 11.10 21.00 -34.22
N GLN A 130 11.86 22.05 -33.96
CA GLN A 130 11.88 23.29 -34.74
C GLN A 130 13.34 23.72 -34.81
N ALA A 131 13.82 23.90 -36.04
CA ALA A 131 14.93 24.77 -36.39
C ALA A 131 14.33 26.10 -36.85
#